data_AF-A0A936TC09-F1
#
_entry.id   AF-A0A936TC09-F1
#
_cell.length_a   1.000
_cell.length_b   1.000
_cell.length_c   1.000
_cell.angle_alpha   90.00
_cell.angle_beta   90.00
_cell.angle_gamma   90.00
#
_symmetry.space_group_name_H-M   'P 1'
#
loop_
_entity.id
_entity.type
_entity.pdbx_description
1 polymer ?
#
loop_
_entity_poly.entity_id
_entity_poly.type
_entity_poly.pdbx_seq_one_letter_code
_entity_poly.pdbx_strand_id
1 'polypeptide(L)'
;MKSSIIPSKKALIIAFLFCGFIALSQTREQARTFVSRSHIALAKIEKEMYYSKNTQFESQLKKAIKYQLTAVKLYKENKYSDAVGYSYKSRSLSMEICKDMNISEGTWYNLNDEEKVYCDPAKYVSGDFNFNILNADQIKLIDELDLLNPQKFHEIELGNLK
;
A
#
# COMPACT_ATOMS: atom_id res chain seq x y z
N MET A 1 10.74 -12.38 74.24
CA MET A 1 9.48 -12.85 73.63
C MET A 1 8.52 -11.67 73.49
N LYS A 2 8.37 -11.12 72.29
CA LYS A 2 7.27 -10.21 71.93
C LYS A 2 6.86 -10.52 70.49
N SER A 3 5.55 -10.57 70.33
CA SER A 3 4.77 -11.25 69.30
C SER A 3 4.86 -10.64 67.91
N SER A 4 4.87 -11.52 66.92
CA SER A 4 4.52 -11.31 65.53
C SER A 4 3.08 -10.83 65.36
N ILE A 5 2.87 -9.77 64.57
CA ILE A 5 1.58 -9.46 63.95
C ILE A 5 1.85 -8.94 62.53
N ILE A 6 1.53 -9.78 61.55
CA ILE A 6 1.22 -9.36 60.18
C ILE A 6 -0.28 -9.08 60.15
N PRO A 7 -0.73 -8.02 59.46
CA PRO A 7 -1.97 -8.14 58.71
C PRO A 7 -1.80 -7.73 57.26
N SER A 8 -2.19 -8.66 56.39
CA SER A 8 -2.48 -8.47 54.98
C SER A 8 -3.67 -7.54 54.76
N LYS A 9 -3.62 -6.75 53.67
CA LYS A 9 -4.68 -6.49 52.66
C LYS A 9 -4.75 -5.01 52.24
N LYS A 10 -4.52 -4.80 50.93
CA LYS A 10 -4.98 -3.69 50.06
C LYS A 10 -4.23 -2.35 50.14
N ALA A 11 -3.26 -2.18 49.24
CA ALA A 11 -3.11 -0.95 48.46
C ALA A 11 -2.55 -1.31 47.08
N LEU A 12 -3.49 -1.51 46.15
CA LEU A 12 -3.31 -1.60 44.72
C LEU A 12 -3.04 -0.17 44.20
N ILE A 13 -1.87 0.11 43.61
CA ILE A 13 -1.75 1.14 42.58
C ILE A 13 -0.89 0.58 41.44
N ILE A 14 -1.62 0.14 40.43
CA ILE A 14 -1.18 -0.03 39.05
C ILE A 14 -0.77 1.35 38.53
N ALA A 15 0.48 1.49 38.11
CA ALA A 15 0.91 2.56 37.21
C ALA A 15 1.43 1.94 35.91
N PHE A 16 0.56 1.16 35.25
CA PHE A 16 0.62 0.93 33.82
C PHE A 16 0.00 2.16 33.16
N LEU A 17 0.77 3.22 32.92
CA LEU A 17 0.31 4.34 32.10
C LEU A 17 1.42 4.87 31.20
N PHE A 18 1.34 4.44 29.95
CA PHE A 18 1.65 5.20 28.74
C PHE A 18 3.04 5.80 28.60
N CYS A 19 3.96 5.01 28.04
CA CYS A 19 4.61 5.46 26.83
C CYS A 19 4.10 4.54 25.72
N GLY A 20 2.99 4.95 25.12
CA GLY A 20 2.41 4.28 23.97
C GLY A 20 3.51 4.02 22.95
N PHE A 21 3.50 2.81 22.38
CA PHE A 21 3.98 2.64 21.03
C PHE A 21 3.31 3.74 20.21
N ILE A 22 4.05 4.80 19.92
CA ILE A 22 3.64 5.74 18.89
C ILE A 22 3.68 4.87 17.65
N ALA A 23 2.52 4.29 17.30
CA ALA A 23 2.28 3.86 15.94
C ALA A 23 2.49 5.13 15.13
N LEU A 24 3.70 5.32 14.61
CA LEU A 24 4.04 6.43 13.75
C LEU A 24 3.16 6.25 12.51
N SER A 25 1.97 6.84 12.56
CA SER A 25 1.10 6.99 11.41
C SER A 25 1.94 7.65 10.33
N GLN A 26 1.96 7.06 9.13
CA GLN A 26 2.72 7.60 8.02
C GLN A 26 2.33 9.05 7.81
N THR A 27 3.33 9.90 7.60
CA THR A 27 3.08 11.32 7.35
C THR A 27 2.47 11.51 5.96
N ARG A 28 1.83 12.66 5.75
CA ARG A 28 1.32 13.05 4.42
C ARG A 28 2.40 12.94 3.36
N GLU A 29 3.61 13.45 3.62
CA GLU A 29 4.72 13.43 2.66
C GLU A 29 5.25 12.02 2.40
N GLN A 30 5.33 11.17 3.42
CA GLN A 30 5.71 9.75 3.25
C GLN A 30 4.68 9.04 2.37
N ALA A 31 3.39 9.20 2.66
CA ALA A 31 2.34 8.59 1.87
C ALA A 31 2.31 9.12 0.43
N ARG A 32 2.42 10.45 0.25
CA ARG A 32 2.49 11.09 -1.07
C ARG A 32 3.64 10.50 -1.90
N THR A 33 4.84 10.50 -1.34
CA THR A 33 6.04 10.00 -2.00
C THR A 33 5.89 8.52 -2.38
N PHE A 34 5.42 7.70 -1.44
CA PHE A 34 5.25 6.28 -1.67
C PHE A 34 4.20 5.95 -2.74
N VAL A 35 3.04 6.60 -2.67
CA VAL A 35 1.95 6.45 -3.63
C VAL A 35 2.39 6.89 -5.02
N SER A 36 3.10 8.02 -5.14
CA SER A 36 3.65 8.47 -6.42
C SER A 36 4.70 7.50 -7.00
N ARG A 37 5.62 6.98 -6.18
CA ARG A 37 6.64 6.02 -6.66
C ARG A 37 6.04 4.68 -7.07
N SER A 38 5.00 4.23 -6.35
CA SER A 38 4.27 3.02 -6.72
C SER A 38 3.50 3.18 -8.04
N HIS A 39 2.94 4.37 -8.31
CA HIS A 39 2.35 4.67 -9.61
C HIS A 39 3.39 4.59 -10.74
N ILE A 40 4.62 5.10 -10.52
CA ILE A 40 5.71 4.99 -11.51
C ILE A 40 6.05 3.52 -11.79
N ALA A 41 6.18 2.69 -10.75
CA ALA A 41 6.41 1.25 -10.91
C ALA A 41 5.28 0.57 -11.71
N LEU A 42 4.03 0.91 -11.43
CA LEU A 42 2.88 0.39 -12.15
C LEU A 42 2.89 0.79 -13.65
N ALA A 43 3.19 2.06 -13.94
CA ALA A 43 3.31 2.56 -15.31
C ALA A 43 4.47 1.90 -16.08
N LYS A 44 5.54 1.50 -15.39
CA LYS A 44 6.64 0.75 -16.01
C LYS A 44 6.18 -0.63 -16.48
N ILE A 45 5.42 -1.37 -15.67
CA ILE A 45 4.88 -2.68 -16.08
C ILE A 45 3.89 -2.56 -17.22
N GLU A 46 2.98 -1.58 -17.16
CA GLU A 46 2.05 -1.33 -18.27
C GLU A 46 2.80 -1.11 -19.59
N LYS A 47 3.84 -0.26 -19.55
CA LYS A 47 4.70 0.00 -20.70
C LYS A 47 5.38 -1.26 -21.24
N GLU A 48 5.94 -2.10 -20.36
CA GLU A 48 6.58 -3.36 -20.75
C GLU A 48 5.58 -4.36 -21.37
N MET A 49 4.37 -4.45 -20.81
CA MET A 49 3.29 -5.27 -21.35
C MET A 49 2.85 -4.78 -22.74
N TYR A 50 2.76 -3.46 -22.93
CA TYR A 50 2.46 -2.85 -24.22
C TYR A 50 3.50 -3.21 -25.30
N TYR A 51 4.80 -3.02 -25.02
CA TYR A 51 5.85 -3.32 -26.01
C TYR A 51 5.98 -4.81 -26.32
N SER A 52 5.83 -5.66 -25.32
CA SER A 52 5.88 -7.10 -25.50
C SER A 52 4.59 -7.69 -26.07
N LYS A 53 3.51 -6.90 -26.16
CA LYS A 53 2.13 -7.34 -26.47
C LYS A 53 1.69 -8.51 -25.58
N ASN A 54 2.19 -8.54 -24.35
CA ASN A 54 1.93 -9.62 -23.41
C ASN A 54 0.65 -9.32 -22.62
N THR A 55 -0.39 -10.10 -22.85
CA THR A 55 -1.69 -9.99 -22.16
C THR A 55 -1.85 -10.98 -21.01
N GLN A 56 -0.85 -11.85 -20.76
CA GLN A 56 -0.91 -12.89 -19.73
C GLN A 56 -1.19 -12.32 -18.33
N PHE A 57 -0.66 -11.13 -18.03
CA PHE A 57 -0.75 -10.50 -16.72
C PHE A 57 -1.84 -9.43 -16.62
N GLU A 58 -2.73 -9.34 -17.60
CA GLU A 58 -3.73 -8.27 -17.70
C GLU A 58 -4.62 -8.20 -16.45
N SER A 59 -5.11 -9.35 -15.97
CA SER A 59 -5.95 -9.42 -14.77
C SER A 59 -5.19 -8.98 -13.51
N GLN A 60 -3.91 -9.36 -13.38
CA GLN A 60 -3.07 -8.97 -12.24
C GLN A 60 -2.76 -7.48 -12.29
N LEU A 61 -2.46 -6.93 -13.47
CA LEU A 61 -2.20 -5.49 -13.64
C LEU A 61 -3.46 -4.67 -13.35
N LYS A 62 -4.64 -5.09 -13.82
CA LYS A 62 -5.93 -4.47 -13.47
C LYS A 62 -6.18 -4.48 -11.96
N LYS A 63 -5.85 -5.58 -11.28
CA LYS A 63 -5.92 -5.64 -9.80
C LYS A 63 -4.96 -4.65 -9.14
N ALA A 64 -3.72 -4.53 -9.64
CA ALA A 64 -2.74 -3.57 -9.15
C ALA A 64 -3.21 -2.12 -9.36
N ILE A 65 -3.87 -1.82 -10.49
CA ILE A 65 -4.50 -0.53 -10.77
C ILE A 65 -5.61 -0.21 -9.76
N LYS A 66 -6.49 -1.18 -9.45
CA LYS A 66 -7.54 -0.99 -8.43
C LYS A 66 -6.93 -0.65 -7.07
N TYR A 67 -5.91 -1.38 -6.63
CA TYR A 67 -5.21 -1.07 -5.38
C TYR A 67 -4.62 0.35 -5.39
N GLN A 68 -3.96 0.76 -6.47
CA GLN A 68 -3.38 2.08 -6.58
C GLN A 68 -4.45 3.19 -6.59
N LEU A 69 -5.55 3.01 -7.30
CA LEU A 69 -6.65 3.97 -7.31
C LEU A 69 -7.27 4.12 -5.92
N THR A 70 -7.45 3.01 -5.21
CA THR A 70 -7.91 3.02 -3.81
C THR A 70 -6.91 3.78 -2.92
N ALA A 71 -5.61 3.59 -3.11
CA ALA A 71 -4.57 4.33 -2.38
C ALA A 71 -4.67 5.85 -2.59
N VAL A 72 -4.86 6.29 -3.84
CA VAL A 72 -5.04 7.71 -4.17
C VAL A 72 -6.25 8.31 -3.46
N LYS A 73 -7.38 7.59 -3.43
CA LYS A 73 -8.58 8.05 -2.72
C LYS A 73 -8.36 8.14 -1.21
N LEU A 74 -7.77 7.11 -0.60
CA LEU A 74 -7.44 7.10 0.82
C LEU A 74 -6.49 8.24 1.19
N TYR A 75 -5.52 8.54 0.33
CA TYR A 75 -4.64 9.69 0.50
C TYR A 75 -5.42 11.02 0.51
N LYS A 76 -6.34 11.21 -0.44
CA LYS A 76 -7.23 12.39 -0.50
C LYS A 76 -8.15 12.52 0.73
N GLU A 77 -8.49 11.39 1.37
CA GLU A 77 -9.23 11.33 2.64
C GLU A 77 -8.34 11.48 3.89
N ASN A 78 -7.04 11.75 3.72
CA ASN A 78 -6.04 11.84 4.79
C ASN A 78 -5.80 10.53 5.58
N LYS A 79 -6.17 9.37 5.00
CA LYS A 79 -5.91 8.03 5.55
C LYS A 79 -4.57 7.50 5.06
N TYR A 80 -3.48 8.12 5.53
CA TYR A 80 -2.13 7.91 4.98
C TYR A 80 -1.58 6.49 5.18
N SER A 81 -1.83 5.86 6.34
CA SER A 81 -1.41 4.48 6.60
C SER A 81 -2.07 3.49 5.63
N ASP A 82 -3.39 3.63 5.45
CA ASP A 82 -4.14 2.79 4.54
C ASP A 82 -3.71 3.04 3.09
N ALA A 83 -3.51 4.31 2.70
CA ALA A 83 -3.01 4.66 1.38
C ALA A 83 -1.67 3.98 1.07
N VAL A 84 -0.71 4.00 2.02
CA VAL A 84 0.57 3.30 1.87
C VAL A 84 0.36 1.78 1.76
N GLY A 85 -0.52 1.18 2.55
CA GLY A 85 -0.82 -0.25 2.47
C GLY A 85 -1.39 -0.68 1.12
N TYR A 86 -2.38 0.05 0.61
CA TYR A 86 -2.98 -0.21 -0.71
C TYR A 86 -1.95 -0.01 -1.83
N SER A 87 -1.17 1.06 -1.74
CA SER A 87 -0.08 1.34 -2.69
C SER A 87 1.00 0.25 -2.67
N TYR A 88 1.30 -0.30 -1.49
CA TYR A 88 2.25 -1.40 -1.33
C TYR A 88 1.75 -2.66 -2.03
N LYS A 89 0.46 -3.00 -1.89
CA LYS A 89 -0.15 -4.12 -2.63
C LYS A 89 -0.06 -3.94 -4.14
N SER A 90 -0.28 -2.72 -4.64
CA SER A 90 -0.10 -2.40 -6.06
C SER A 90 1.34 -2.67 -6.51
N ARG A 91 2.32 -2.09 -5.81
CA ARG A 91 3.75 -2.23 -6.14
C ARG A 91 4.25 -3.67 -6.00
N SER A 92 3.74 -4.44 -5.04
CA SER A 92 4.05 -5.87 -4.88
C SER A 92 3.60 -6.68 -6.09
N LEU A 93 2.37 -6.45 -6.57
CA LEU A 93 1.89 -7.11 -7.79
C LEU A 93 2.72 -6.70 -9.01
N SER A 94 3.08 -5.42 -9.14
CA SER A 94 3.99 -4.98 -10.21
C SER A 94 5.36 -5.68 -10.15
N MET A 95 5.89 -5.91 -8.93
CA MET A 95 7.14 -6.65 -8.74
C MET A 95 7.01 -8.13 -9.13
N GLU A 96 5.89 -8.77 -8.82
CA GLU A 96 5.60 -10.15 -9.22
C GLU A 96 5.53 -10.26 -10.75
N ILE A 97 4.78 -9.39 -11.42
CA ILE A 97 4.70 -9.33 -12.88
C ILE A 97 6.10 -9.08 -13.49
N CYS A 98 6.88 -8.15 -12.91
CA CYS A 98 8.25 -7.88 -13.35
C CYS A 98 9.12 -9.14 -13.38
N LYS A 99 9.04 -9.95 -12.32
CA LYS A 99 9.80 -11.20 -12.18
C LYS A 99 9.33 -12.24 -13.17
N ASP A 100 8.02 -12.41 -13.30
CA ASP A 100 7.43 -13.41 -14.20
C ASP A 100 7.67 -13.08 -15.68
N MET A 101 7.77 -11.80 -16.02
CA MET A 101 8.18 -11.32 -17.34
C MET A 101 9.70 -11.34 -17.56
N ASN A 102 10.50 -11.72 -16.55
CA ASN A 102 11.97 -11.71 -16.58
C ASN A 102 12.58 -10.34 -16.96
N ILE A 103 11.96 -9.25 -16.48
CA ILE A 103 12.46 -7.88 -16.69
C ILE A 103 13.56 -7.58 -15.67
N SER A 104 14.73 -7.15 -16.14
CA SER A 104 15.91 -6.90 -15.28
C SER A 104 15.83 -5.63 -14.42
N GLU A 105 14.90 -4.72 -14.69
CA GLU A 105 14.78 -3.43 -13.97
C GLU A 105 14.07 -3.56 -12.61
N GLY A 106 14.70 -4.20 -11.63
CA GLY A 106 14.12 -4.37 -10.27
C GLY A 106 14.00 -3.09 -9.43
N THR A 107 14.69 -2.00 -9.80
CA THR A 107 14.90 -0.80 -8.97
C THR A 107 13.61 -0.02 -8.69
N TRP A 108 12.66 0.01 -9.63
CA TRP A 108 11.37 0.69 -9.46
C TRP A 108 10.45 -0.04 -8.49
N TYR A 109 10.60 -1.35 -8.36
CA TYR A 109 9.70 -2.23 -7.64
C TYR A 109 10.13 -2.46 -6.20
N ASN A 110 11.44 -2.55 -5.97
CA ASN A 110 12.00 -2.76 -4.64
C ASN A 110 11.80 -1.53 -3.74
N LEU A 111 11.51 -1.79 -2.46
CA LEU A 111 11.55 -0.75 -1.43
C LEU A 111 13.00 -0.26 -1.25
N ASN A 112 13.21 1.05 -1.30
CA ASN A 112 14.50 1.63 -0.91
C ASN A 112 14.60 1.80 0.61
N ASP A 113 15.78 2.19 1.09
CA ASP A 113 16.05 2.25 2.53
C ASP A 113 15.21 3.29 3.27
N GLU A 114 14.86 4.41 2.63
CA GLU A 114 13.95 5.40 3.21
C GLU A 114 12.53 4.83 3.35
N GLU A 115 12.07 4.10 2.33
CA GLU A 115 10.74 3.47 2.31
C GLU A 115 10.62 2.39 3.39
N LYS A 116 11.67 1.59 3.59
CA LYS A 116 11.69 0.51 4.61
C LYS A 116 11.52 1.04 6.04
N VAL A 117 11.82 2.31 6.30
CA VAL A 117 11.65 2.92 7.64
C VAL A 117 10.16 3.03 8.02
N TYR A 118 9.27 3.27 7.05
CA TYR A 118 7.85 3.56 7.32
C TYR A 118 6.86 2.62 6.62
N CYS A 119 7.29 1.92 5.57
CA CYS A 119 6.53 0.88 4.89
C CYS A 119 7.04 -0.48 5.37
N ASP A 120 6.37 -1.04 6.37
CA ASP A 120 6.65 -2.38 6.87
C ASP A 120 5.73 -3.39 6.14
N PRO A 121 6.28 -4.23 5.24
CA PRO A 121 5.51 -5.25 4.54
C PRO A 121 4.64 -6.11 5.45
N ALA A 122 5.13 -6.46 6.64
CA ALA A 122 4.44 -7.36 7.57
C ALA A 122 3.09 -6.78 8.02
N LYS A 123 2.98 -5.46 8.13
CA LYS A 123 1.71 -4.78 8.46
C LYS A 123 0.64 -4.93 7.38
N TYR A 124 1.05 -5.20 6.14
CA TYR A 124 0.17 -5.26 4.99
C TYR A 124 -0.04 -6.70 4.50
N VAL A 125 0.64 -7.70 5.07
CA VAL A 125 0.42 -9.11 4.68
C VAL A 125 -1.00 -9.55 5.02
N SER A 126 -1.50 -9.23 6.21
CA SER A 126 -2.79 -9.67 6.76
C SER A 126 -3.91 -8.62 6.69
N GLY A 127 -3.73 -7.53 5.96
CA GLY A 127 -4.76 -6.49 5.87
C GLY A 127 -5.97 -6.95 5.04
N ASP A 128 -7.17 -6.60 5.46
CA ASP A 128 -8.42 -6.83 4.72
C ASP A 128 -8.55 -5.82 3.57
N PHE A 129 -7.71 -5.95 2.55
CA PHE A 129 -7.73 -5.10 1.38
C PHE A 129 -8.91 -5.46 0.48
N ASN A 130 -9.81 -4.50 0.26
CA ASN A 130 -10.98 -4.63 -0.61
C ASN A 130 -11.16 -3.36 -1.45
N PHE A 131 -12.04 -3.41 -2.44
CA PHE A 131 -12.25 -2.30 -3.37
C PHE A 131 -13.52 -1.49 -3.08
N ASN A 132 -14.10 -1.58 -1.88
CA ASN A 132 -15.38 -0.94 -1.55
C ASN A 132 -15.32 0.60 -1.58
N ILE A 133 -14.10 1.16 -1.53
CA ILE A 133 -13.84 2.60 -1.66
C ILE A 133 -14.00 3.06 -3.12
N LEU A 134 -13.92 2.14 -4.08
CA LEU A 134 -14.21 2.40 -5.49
C LEU A 134 -15.71 2.24 -5.76
N ASN A 135 -16.27 3.11 -6.59
CA ASN A 135 -17.64 2.92 -7.05
C ASN A 135 -17.69 1.92 -8.21
N ALA A 136 -18.90 1.47 -8.58
CA ALA A 136 -19.09 0.49 -9.64
C ALA A 136 -18.53 0.95 -10.99
N ASP A 137 -18.71 2.23 -11.33
CA ASP A 137 -18.23 2.80 -12.60
C ASP A 137 -16.71 2.79 -12.70
N GLN A 138 -16.00 3.06 -11.61
CA GLN A 138 -14.54 3.01 -11.56
C GLN A 138 -14.02 1.59 -11.66
N ILE A 139 -14.69 0.64 -10.99
CA ILE A 139 -14.33 -0.78 -11.09
C ILE A 139 -14.53 -1.24 -12.54
N LYS A 140 -15.67 -0.91 -13.14
CA LYS A 140 -15.99 -1.22 -14.53
C LYS A 140 -14.99 -0.59 -15.51
N LEU A 141 -14.65 0.68 -15.32
CA LEU A 141 -13.65 1.39 -16.14
C LEU A 141 -12.30 0.65 -16.13
N ILE A 142 -11.86 0.16 -14.97
CA ILE A 142 -10.60 -0.59 -14.86
C ILE A 142 -10.73 -1.99 -15.47
N ASP A 143 -11.86 -2.66 -15.27
CA ASP A 143 -12.10 -4.00 -15.82
C ASP A 143 -12.17 -4.01 -17.35
N GLU A 144 -12.72 -2.95 -17.95
CA GLU A 144 -12.80 -2.73 -19.39
C GLU A 144 -11.57 -2.02 -19.97
N LEU A 145 -10.57 -1.70 -19.14
CA LEU A 145 -9.36 -0.99 -19.57
C LEU A 145 -8.58 -1.82 -20.60
N ASP A 146 -8.31 -1.20 -21.75
CA ASP A 146 -7.37 -1.71 -22.74
C ASP A 146 -5.93 -1.37 -22.33
N LEU A 147 -5.25 -2.36 -21.75
CA LEU A 147 -3.85 -2.24 -21.31
C LEU A 147 -2.85 -2.23 -22.46
N LEU A 148 -3.30 -2.43 -23.70
CA LEU A 148 -2.48 -2.19 -24.90
C LEU A 148 -2.66 -0.77 -25.44
N ASN A 149 -3.39 0.08 -24.72
CA ASN A 149 -3.55 1.50 -25.03
C ASN A 149 -3.04 2.38 -23.87
N PRO A 150 -1.77 2.81 -23.91
CA PRO A 150 -1.16 3.59 -22.82
C PRO A 150 -1.88 4.91 -22.51
N GLN A 151 -2.56 5.51 -23.50
CA GLN A 151 -3.34 6.73 -23.28
C GLN A 151 -4.49 6.48 -22.30
N LYS A 152 -5.15 5.32 -22.43
CA LYS A 152 -6.25 4.92 -21.54
C LYS A 152 -5.80 4.67 -20.12
N PHE A 153 -4.60 4.13 -19.94
CA PHE A 153 -4.00 3.97 -18.61
C PHE A 153 -3.77 5.32 -17.91
N HIS A 154 -3.29 6.33 -18.64
CA HIS A 154 -3.03 7.67 -18.09
C HIS A 154 -4.30 8.49 -17.79
N GLU A 155 -5.44 8.13 -18.37
CA GLU A 155 -6.75 8.71 -17.99
C GLU A 155 -7.17 8.32 -16.57
N ILE A 156 -6.63 7.23 -16.02
CA ILE A 156 -6.88 6.81 -14.65
C ILE A 156 -5.96 7.65 -13.75
N GLU A 157 -6.53 8.50 -12.90
CA GLU A 157 -5.82 9.48 -12.05
C GLU A 157 -4.94 8.86 -10.93
N LEU A 158 -4.09 7.90 -11.25
CA LEU A 158 -3.33 7.07 -10.31
C LEU A 158 -2.15 7.80 -9.63
N GLY A 159 -1.75 8.96 -10.15
CA GLY A 159 -0.68 9.82 -9.63
C GLY A 159 -1.13 11.20 -9.17
N ASN A 160 -2.43 11.50 -9.22
CA ASN A 160 -2.95 12.85 -8.91
C ASN A 160 -3.14 13.03 -7.40
N LEU A 161 -2.06 13.46 -6.71
CA LEU A 161 -2.00 13.66 -5.25
C LEU A 161 -1.96 15.15 -4.85
N LYS A 162 -2.54 16.03 -5.67
CA LYS A 162 -2.68 17.46 -5.34
C LYS A 162 -3.52 17.66 -4.08
#